data_AF-A0A529NC04-F1
#
_entry.id   AF-A0A529NC04-F1
#
_cell.length_a   1.000
_cell.length_b   1.000
_cell.length_c   1.000
_cell.angle_alpha   90.00
_cell.angle_beta   90.00
_cell.angle_gamma   90.00
#
_symmetry.space_group_name_H-M   'P 1'
#
loop_
_entity.id
_entity.type
_entity.pdbx_description
1 polymer ?
#
loop_
_entity_poly.entity_id
_entity_poly.type
_entity_poly.pdbx_seq_one_letter_code
_entity_poly.pdbx_strand_id
1 'polypeptide(L)'
;ASTDAKDKAAVAKALSTLNTETMIGKVDFTSGPVANVSPGPIIGTQWVAAKEGSKFALDYVVTENATDPKVPVEAKLQPYNG
;
A
#
# COMPACT_ATOMS: atom_id res chain seq x y z
N ALA A 1 12.94 22.13 -5.81
CA ALA A 1 11.51 22.31 -5.47
C ALA A 1 10.95 23.50 -6.25
N SER A 2 9.64 23.53 -6.57
CA SER A 2 9.02 24.71 -7.20
C SER A 2 9.05 25.89 -6.23
N THR A 3 9.39 27.08 -6.71
CA THR A 3 9.40 28.32 -5.92
C THR A 3 8.07 29.06 -5.97
N ASP A 4 7.15 28.66 -6.87
CA ASP A 4 5.77 29.13 -6.94
C ASP A 4 4.83 27.92 -7.05
N ALA A 5 3.93 27.77 -6.07
CA ALA A 5 2.96 26.67 -6.07
C ALA A 5 1.85 26.83 -7.12
N LYS A 6 1.69 28.01 -7.73
CA LYS A 6 0.70 28.28 -8.78
C LYS A 6 1.24 28.05 -10.19
N ASP A 7 2.55 27.96 -10.35
CA ASP A 7 3.16 27.51 -11.61
C ASP A 7 3.01 25.99 -11.76
N LYS A 8 1.98 25.60 -12.51
CA LYS A 8 1.64 24.18 -12.74
C LYS A 8 2.78 23.40 -13.40
N ALA A 9 3.53 24.02 -14.31
CA ALA A 9 4.62 23.35 -15.02
C ALA A 9 5.82 23.12 -14.10
N ALA A 10 6.17 24.13 -13.29
CA ALA A 10 7.24 24.01 -12.30
C ALA A 10 6.91 22.99 -11.21
N VAL A 11 5.66 22.95 -10.73
CA VAL A 11 5.20 21.95 -9.75
C VAL A 11 5.26 20.54 -10.33
N ALA A 12 4.74 20.31 -11.54
CA ALA A 12 4.78 19.00 -12.19
C ALA A 12 6.23 18.51 -12.38
N LYS A 13 7.13 19.40 -12.84
CA LYS A 13 8.56 19.09 -12.96
C LYS A 13 9.19 18.73 -11.62
N ALA A 14 8.89 19.48 -10.55
CA ALA A 14 9.43 19.20 -9.22
C ALA A 14 8.94 17.85 -8.66
N LEU A 15 7.69 17.47 -8.92
CA LEU A 15 7.13 16.19 -8.49
C LEU A 15 7.72 15.00 -9.27
N SER A 16 8.11 15.19 -10.53
CA SER A 16 8.69 14.12 -11.35
C SER A 16 9.99 13.52 -10.80
N THR A 17 10.66 14.22 -9.89
CA THR A 17 11.87 13.75 -9.21
C THR A 17 11.62 13.17 -7.82
N LEU A 18 10.35 12.96 -7.43
CA LEU A 18 10.00 12.48 -6.09
C LEU A 18 10.46 11.03 -5.88
N ASN A 19 11.22 10.81 -4.80
CA ASN A 19 11.64 9.50 -4.33
C ASN A 19 11.66 9.52 -2.80
N THR A 20 10.66 8.91 -2.15
CA THR A 20 10.47 9.00 -0.70
C THR A 20 9.82 7.75 -0.13
N GLU A 21 10.13 7.42 1.12
CA GLU A 21 9.40 6.43 1.90
C GLU A 21 8.12 7.07 2.47
N THR A 22 7.04 6.31 2.53
CA THR A 22 5.76 6.73 3.15
C THR A 22 5.25 5.65 4.10
N MET A 23 4.16 5.92 4.82
CA MET A 23 3.54 4.90 5.68
C MET A 23 3.01 3.68 4.91
N ILE A 24 2.74 3.83 3.61
CA ILE A 24 2.19 2.79 2.72
C ILE A 24 3.25 2.26 1.73
N GLY A 25 4.53 2.51 2.02
CA GLY A 25 5.66 2.06 1.21
C GLY A 25 6.31 3.17 0.38
N LYS A 26 7.31 2.78 -0.41
CA LYS A 26 8.12 3.69 -1.21
C LYS A 26 7.34 4.25 -2.40
N VAL A 27 7.44 5.56 -2.60
CA VAL A 27 6.98 6.28 -3.80
C VAL A 27 8.20 6.74 -4.59
N ASP A 28 8.40 6.18 -5.78
CA ASP A 28 9.50 6.50 -6.69
C ASP A 28 8.96 6.86 -8.08
N PHE A 29 8.98 8.15 -8.42
CA PHE A 29 8.57 8.65 -9.74
C PHE A 29 9.73 8.74 -10.74
N THR A 30 10.94 8.37 -10.32
CA THR A 30 12.18 8.49 -11.11
C THR A 30 12.50 7.24 -11.92
N SER A 31 11.76 6.15 -11.72
CA SER A 31 11.96 4.87 -12.36
C SER A 31 10.62 4.24 -12.80
N GLY A 32 10.69 3.16 -13.59
CA GLY A 32 9.52 2.45 -14.08
C GLY A 32 9.03 2.92 -15.47
N PRO A 33 8.02 2.24 -16.04
CA PRO A 33 7.61 2.43 -17.43
C PRO A 33 6.69 3.63 -17.66
N VAL A 34 6.11 4.21 -16.60
CA VAL A 34 5.13 5.30 -16.71
C VAL A 34 5.58 6.45 -15.80
N ALA A 35 5.68 7.65 -16.37
CA ALA A 35 6.10 8.83 -15.64
C ALA A 35 5.14 9.20 -14.51
N ASN A 36 5.68 9.59 -13.34
CA ASN A 36 4.92 9.99 -12.16
C ASN A 36 4.00 8.89 -11.57
N VAL A 37 4.34 7.62 -11.81
CA VAL A 37 3.62 6.46 -11.27
C VAL A 37 4.60 5.59 -10.50
N SER A 38 4.21 5.19 -9.29
CA SER A 38 4.96 4.23 -8.46
C SER A 38 4.02 3.10 -8.08
N PRO A 39 4.34 1.82 -8.36
CA PRO A 39 3.58 0.70 -7.85
C PRO A 39 3.76 0.61 -6.32
N GLY A 40 2.66 0.59 -5.59
CA GLY A 40 2.65 0.40 -4.15
C GLY A 40 2.39 -1.06 -3.77
N PRO A 41 2.86 -1.52 -2.60
CA PRO A 41 2.49 -2.83 -2.08
C PRO A 41 1.00 -2.87 -1.74
N ILE A 42 0.37 -4.01 -2.03
CA ILE A 42 -1.02 -4.35 -1.68
C ILE A 42 -1.00 -5.67 -0.91
N ILE A 43 -1.55 -5.65 0.29
CA ILE A 43 -1.62 -6.80 1.18
C ILE A 43 -3.03 -7.38 1.13
N GLY A 44 -3.14 -8.67 0.83
CA GLY A 44 -4.41 -9.39 0.87
C GLY A 44 -4.81 -9.73 2.31
N THR A 45 -6.05 -9.44 2.68
CA THR A 45 -6.56 -9.61 4.06
C THR A 45 -7.99 -10.13 4.06
N GLN A 46 -8.40 -10.77 5.15
CA GLN A 46 -9.78 -11.22 5.32
C GLN A 46 -10.28 -10.94 6.75
N TRP A 47 -11.51 -10.43 6.85
CA TRP A 47 -12.24 -10.42 8.12
C TRP A 47 -12.76 -11.83 8.41
N VAL A 48 -12.45 -12.34 9.59
CA VAL A 48 -12.87 -13.67 10.06
C VAL A 48 -13.55 -13.55 11.42
N ALA A 49 -14.30 -14.58 11.82
CA ALA A 49 -14.79 -14.65 13.18
C ALA A 49 -13.61 -14.65 14.16
N ALA A 50 -13.67 -13.78 15.16
CA ALA A 50 -12.63 -13.72 16.19
C ALA A 50 -12.69 -14.95 17.09
N LYS A 51 -11.57 -15.24 17.77
CA LYS A 51 -11.49 -16.32 18.75
C LYS A 51 -12.47 -16.08 19.90
N GLU A 52 -13.00 -17.14 20.48
CA GLU A 52 -13.86 -17.05 21.67
C GLU A 52 -13.14 -16.27 22.79
N GLY A 53 -13.87 -15.38 23.45
CA GLY A 53 -13.32 -14.47 24.47
C GLY A 53 -12.59 -13.23 23.93
N SER A 54 -12.53 -13.03 22.60
CA SER A 54 -12.02 -11.80 22.01
C SER A 54 -12.91 -10.59 22.34
N LYS A 55 -12.30 -9.41 22.46
CA LYS A 55 -13.02 -8.14 22.71
C LYS A 55 -14.04 -7.82 21.60
N PHE A 56 -13.75 -8.21 20.38
CA PHE A 56 -14.56 -7.95 19.19
C PHE A 56 -14.95 -9.26 18.52
N ALA A 57 -16.06 -9.26 17.79
CA ALA A 57 -16.58 -10.44 17.10
C ALA A 57 -15.79 -10.81 15.84
N LEU A 58 -15.00 -9.87 15.29
CA LEU A 58 -14.24 -10.04 14.06
C LEU A 58 -12.76 -9.81 14.31
N ASP A 59 -11.94 -10.59 13.62
CA ASP A 59 -10.50 -10.43 13.53
C ASP A 59 -10.12 -10.14 12.07
N TYR A 60 -9.01 -9.44 11.85
CA TYR A 60 -8.55 -9.03 10.53
C TYR A 60 -7.17 -9.62 10.27
N VAL A 61 -7.12 -10.63 9.41
CA VAL A 61 -5.91 -11.43 9.20
C VAL A 61 -5.32 -11.18 7.83
N VAL A 62 -3.99 -11.13 7.75
CA VAL A 62 -3.25 -11.14 6.50
C VAL A 62 -3.29 -12.54 5.88
N THR A 63 -3.65 -12.60 4.60
CA THR A 63 -3.80 -13.84 3.83
C THR A 63 -2.85 -13.97 2.66
N GLU A 64 -2.25 -12.87 2.22
CA GLU A 64 -1.35 -12.79 1.07
C GLU A 64 -0.42 -11.57 1.21
N ASN A 65 0.82 -11.69 0.73
CA ASN A 65 1.85 -10.67 0.86
C ASN A 65 2.83 -10.62 -0.34
N ALA A 66 2.45 -11.08 -1.54
CA ALA A 66 3.39 -11.24 -2.65
C ALA A 66 4.02 -9.90 -3.09
N THR A 67 3.35 -8.78 -2.84
CA THR A 67 3.87 -7.45 -3.17
C THR A 67 4.75 -6.85 -2.07
N ASP A 68 4.74 -7.41 -0.85
CA ASP A 68 5.70 -7.09 0.23
C ASP A 68 5.92 -8.29 1.17
N PRO A 69 6.90 -9.16 0.87
CA PRO A 69 7.18 -10.36 1.67
C PRO A 69 7.63 -10.10 3.12
N LYS A 70 7.87 -8.85 3.51
CA LYS A 70 8.22 -8.49 4.89
C LYS A 70 7.01 -8.52 5.81
N VAL A 71 5.80 -8.40 5.26
CA VAL A 71 4.55 -8.51 6.02
C VAL A 71 4.24 -10.01 6.21
N PRO A 72 4.10 -10.52 7.44
CA PRO A 72 3.84 -11.94 7.67
C PRO A 72 2.40 -12.32 7.27
N VAL A 73 2.25 -13.49 6.64
CA VAL A 73 0.94 -14.10 6.41
C VAL A 73 0.47 -14.78 7.70
N GLU A 74 -0.76 -14.50 8.10
CA GLU A 74 -1.33 -14.93 9.38
C GLU A 74 -2.34 -16.07 9.21
N ALA A 75 -3.03 -16.14 8.07
CA ALA A 75 -4.04 -17.15 7.80
C ALA A 75 -4.11 -17.51 6.31
N LYS A 76 -4.70 -18.67 6.00
CA LYS A 76 -5.08 -19.01 4.62
C LYS A 76 -6.43 -18.37 4.29
N LEU A 77 -6.53 -17.73 3.12
CA LEU A 77 -7.80 -17.18 2.61
C LEU A 77 -8.89 -18.26 2.58
N GLN A 78 -10.03 -17.95 3.19
CA GLN A 78 -11.21 -18.82 3.20
C GLN A 78 -12.22 -18.39 2.11
N PRO A 79 -12.91 -19.34 1.47
CA PRO A 79 -13.99 -19.02 0.53
C PRO A 79 -15.17 -18.36 1.25
N TYR A 80 -15.81 -17.36 0.62
CA TYR A 80 -16.94 -16.63 1.22
C TYR A 80 -18.27 -17.41 1.20
N ASN A 81 -18.41 -18.44 0.37
CA ASN A 81 -19.67 -19.16 0.13
C ASN A 81 -19.73 -20.49 0.92
N GLY A 82 -19.24 -20.50 2.16
CA GLY A 82 -19.36 -21.65 3.05
C GLY A 82 -20.79 -21.90 3.49
#